data_AF-A0A1H6JS11-F1
#
_entry.id   AF-A0A1H6JS11-F1
#
_cell.length_a   1.000
_cell.length_b   1.000
_cell.length_c   1.000
_cell.angle_alpha   90.00
_cell.angle_beta   90.00
_cell.angle_gamma   90.00
#
_symmetry.space_group_name_H-M   'P 1'
#
loop_
_entity.id
_entity.type
_entity.pdbx_description
1 polymer ?
#
loop_
_entity_poly.entity_id
_entity_poly.type
_entity_poly.pdbx_seq_one_letter_code
_entity_poly.pdbx_strand_id
1 'polypeptide(L)'
;MTRTITLEEFSDLLDRLGDSIADWPADHRVPAEALLTQSAEARLLLAQAVALGDALRAAPPKAPPGLVDRILAASGAPLPQSEQIKRSVG
;
A
#
# COMPACT_ATOMS: atom_id res chain seq x y z
N MET A 1 19.76 -12.62 -16.63
CA MET A 1 20.16 -13.40 -15.45
C MET A 1 19.58 -12.72 -14.23
N THR A 2 18.71 -13.39 -13.48
CA THR A 2 18.13 -12.83 -12.26
C THR A 2 19.19 -12.80 -11.16
N ARG A 3 19.37 -11.65 -10.51
CA ARG A 3 20.26 -11.54 -9.34
C ARG A 3 19.72 -12.40 -8.19
N THR A 4 20.59 -13.06 -7.45
CA THR A 4 20.22 -13.73 -6.20
C THR A 4 20.28 -12.73 -5.05
N ILE A 5 19.24 -12.70 -4.21
CA ILE A 5 19.18 -11.90 -2.98
C ILE A 5 19.16 -12.83 -1.76
N THR A 6 19.66 -12.36 -0.63
CA THR A 6 19.66 -13.11 0.62
C THR A 6 18.31 -13.00 1.33
N LEU A 7 18.10 -13.85 2.35
CA LEU A 7 16.91 -13.77 3.20
C LEU A 7 16.84 -12.44 3.98
N GLU A 8 17.99 -11.95 4.44
CA GLU A 8 18.12 -10.67 5.14
C GLU A 8 17.79 -9.48 4.21
N GLU A 9 18.35 -9.47 3.00
CA GLU A 9 18.02 -8.45 2.01
C GLU A 9 16.54 -8.50 1.61
N PHE A 10 15.94 -9.69 1.52
CA PHE A 10 14.52 -9.83 1.28
C PHE A 10 13.67 -9.27 2.44
N SER A 11 14.08 -9.49 3.69
CA SER A 11 13.43 -8.90 4.87
C SER A 11 13.49 -7.36 4.83
N ASP A 12 14.66 -6.80 4.52
CA ASP A 12 14.83 -5.35 4.40
C ASP A 12 13.93 -4.75 3.31
N LEU A 13 13.75 -5.47 2.20
CA LEU A 13 12.85 -5.04 1.13
C LEU A 13 11.38 -5.09 1.56
N LEU A 14 10.96 -6.11 2.32
CA LEU A 14 9.62 -6.18 2.91
C LEU A 14 9.33 -4.98 3.82
N ASP A 15 10.28 -4.63 4.68
CA ASP A 15 10.10 -3.51 5.62
C ASP A 15 10.01 -2.15 4.88
N ARG A 16 10.68 -2.00 3.74
CA ARG A 16 10.73 -0.75 2.97
C ARG A 16 9.62 -0.61 1.94
N LEU A 17 9.26 -1.71 1.28
CA LEU A 17 8.36 -1.71 0.11
C LEU A 17 6.99 -2.34 0.41
N GLY A 18 6.83 -2.99 1.55
CA GLY A 18 5.57 -3.58 2.00
C GLY A 18 5.34 -5.01 1.51
N ASP A 19 4.20 -5.57 1.91
CA ASP A 19 3.78 -6.96 1.72
C ASP A 19 3.35 -7.30 0.27
N SER A 20 3.06 -6.29 -0.55
CA SER A 20 2.60 -6.47 -1.93
C SER A 20 3.77 -6.50 -2.92
N ILE A 21 4.36 -7.69 -3.13
CA ILE A 21 5.50 -7.89 -4.04
C ILE A 21 5.20 -7.44 -5.48
N ALA A 22 3.93 -7.54 -5.92
CA ALA A 22 3.53 -7.13 -7.27
C ALA A 22 3.76 -5.63 -7.54
N ASP A 23 3.67 -4.80 -6.49
CA ASP A 23 3.82 -3.35 -6.55
C ASP A 23 5.29 -2.89 -6.47
N TRP A 24 6.22 -3.82 -6.22
CA TRP A 24 7.64 -3.50 -6.11
C TRP A 24 8.24 -3.11 -7.47
N PRO A 25 9.28 -2.23 -7.49
CA PRO A 25 10.09 -2.01 -8.67
C PRO A 25 10.64 -3.33 -9.22
N ALA A 26 10.69 -3.47 -10.55
CA ALA A 26 11.07 -4.72 -11.21
C ALA A 26 12.42 -5.28 -10.74
N ASP A 27 13.40 -4.40 -10.47
CA ASP A 27 14.74 -4.76 -10.02
C ASP A 27 14.76 -5.46 -8.65
N HIS A 28 13.73 -5.24 -7.82
CA HIS A 28 13.55 -5.90 -6.52
C HIS A 28 12.53 -7.05 -6.60
N ARG A 29 11.48 -6.89 -7.42
CA ARG A 29 10.42 -7.88 -7.57
C ARG A 29 10.93 -9.20 -8.13
N VAL A 30 11.62 -9.16 -9.28
CA VAL A 30 12.08 -10.37 -9.99
C VAL A 30 13.01 -11.25 -9.13
N PRO A 31 14.03 -10.73 -8.42
CA PRO A 31 14.85 -11.55 -7.54
C PRO A 31 14.10 -12.04 -6.29
N ALA A 32 13.15 -11.28 -5.76
CA ALA A 32 12.30 -11.71 -4.65
C ALA A 32 11.38 -12.87 -5.02
N GLU A 33 10.70 -12.79 -6.16
CA GLU A 33 9.89 -13.89 -6.72
C GLU A 33 10.75 -15.14 -6.92
N ALA A 34 11.97 -14.97 -7.46
CA ALA A 34 12.91 -16.07 -7.61
C ALA A 34 13.27 -16.69 -6.24
N LEU A 35 13.53 -15.89 -5.19
CA LEU A 35 13.82 -16.42 -3.85
C LEU A 35 12.62 -17.17 -3.24
N LEU A 36 11.41 -16.64 -3.41
CA LEU A 36 10.17 -17.21 -2.85
C LEU A 36 9.85 -18.61 -3.40
N THR A 37 10.28 -18.91 -4.63
CA THR A 37 10.09 -20.26 -5.21
C THR A 37 10.98 -21.33 -4.57
N GLN A 38 12.08 -20.94 -3.92
CA GLN A 38 13.13 -21.87 -3.46
C GLN A 38 13.29 -21.87 -1.93
N SER A 39 12.91 -20.81 -1.23
CA SER A 39 13.06 -20.71 0.23
C SER A 39 11.71 -20.78 0.94
N ALA A 40 11.61 -21.68 1.93
CA ALA A 40 10.45 -21.75 2.83
C ALA A 40 10.46 -20.60 3.84
N GLU A 41 11.65 -20.19 4.27
CA GLU A 41 11.88 -19.08 5.20
C GLU A 41 11.43 -17.75 4.60
N ALA A 42 11.75 -17.50 3.32
CA ALA A 42 11.29 -16.30 2.63
C ALA A 42 9.76 -16.25 2.54
N ARG A 43 9.10 -17.40 2.28
CA ARG A 43 7.64 -17.49 2.27
C ARG A 43 7.04 -17.23 3.66
N LEU A 44 7.71 -17.68 4.72
CA LEU A 44 7.29 -17.40 6.10
C LEU A 44 7.42 -15.92 6.46
N LEU A 45 8.48 -15.24 6.01
CA LEU A 45 8.62 -13.78 6.19
C LEU A 45 7.51 -13.01 5.48
N LEU A 46 7.22 -13.36 4.23
CA LEU A 46 6.14 -12.73 3.48
C LEU A 46 4.78 -12.96 4.17
N ALA A 47 4.50 -14.17 4.64
CA ALA A 47 3.26 -14.46 5.35
C ALA A 47 3.09 -13.62 6.64
N GLN A 48 4.18 -13.39 7.38
CA GLN A 48 4.17 -12.53 8.56
C GLN A 48 3.90 -11.06 8.18
N ALA A 49 4.53 -10.56 7.12
CA ALA A 49 4.31 -9.20 6.62
C ALA A 49 2.85 -8.98 6.19
N VAL A 50 2.27 -9.93 5.44
CA VAL A 50 0.85 -9.90 5.03
C VAL A 50 -0.07 -9.91 6.25
N ALA A 51 0.17 -10.79 7.23
CA ALA A 51 -0.65 -10.85 8.45
C ALA A 51 -0.61 -9.54 9.24
N LEU A 52 0.56 -8.88 9.32
CA LEU A 52 0.70 -7.57 9.94
C LEU A 52 -0.06 -6.49 9.15
N GLY A 53 0.08 -6.47 7.83
CA GLY A 53 -0.65 -5.55 6.95
C GLY A 53 -2.15 -5.67 7.11
N ASP A 54 -2.67 -6.90 7.17
CA ASP A 54 -4.09 -7.18 7.39
C ASP A 54 -4.57 -6.76 8.77
N ALA A 55 -3.78 -7.00 9.82
CA ALA A 55 -4.10 -6.55 11.17
C ALA A 55 -4.23 -5.01 11.25
N LEU A 56 -3.36 -4.28 10.55
CA LEU A 56 -3.42 -2.82 10.47
C LEU A 56 -4.62 -2.34 9.65
N ARG A 57 -4.94 -3.00 8.53
CA ARG A 57 -6.09 -2.67 7.68
C ARG A 57 -7.44 -2.97 8.35
N ALA A 58 -7.50 -3.95 9.24
CA ALA A 58 -8.74 -4.37 9.90
C ALA A 58 -9.36 -3.33 10.83
N ALA A 59 -8.56 -2.40 11.35
CA ALA A 59 -9.00 -1.37 12.28
C ALA A 59 -8.66 0.04 11.77
N PRO A 60 -9.23 0.49 10.64
CA PRO A 60 -8.96 1.82 10.13
C PRO A 60 -9.48 2.86 11.13
N PRO A 61 -8.70 3.89 11.46
CA PRO A 61 -9.16 4.94 12.36
C PRO A 61 -10.34 5.68 11.74
N LYS A 62 -11.33 6.04 12.57
CA LYS A 62 -12.47 6.83 12.11
C LYS A 62 -11.99 8.23 11.72
N ALA A 63 -12.27 8.63 10.49
CA ALA A 63 -11.97 9.99 10.03
C ALA A 63 -12.77 11.02 10.86
N PRO A 64 -12.15 12.16 11.24
CA PRO A 64 -12.88 13.26 11.87
C PRO A 64 -13.92 13.84 10.89
N PRO A 65 -15.03 14.39 11.40
CA PRO A 65 -16.04 15.02 10.56
C PRO A 65 -15.42 16.16 9.72
N GLY A 66 -15.88 16.31 8.47
CA GLY A 66 -15.41 17.35 7.55
C GLY A 66 -14.00 17.13 6.99
N LEU A 67 -13.35 15.97 7.20
CA LEU A 67 -12.05 15.69 6.57
C LEU A 67 -12.14 15.68 5.04
N VAL A 68 -13.19 15.08 4.47
CA VAL A 68 -13.41 15.04 3.03
C VAL A 68 -13.50 16.44 2.44
N ASP A 69 -14.29 17.32 3.06
CA ASP A 69 -14.44 18.71 2.60
C ASP A 69 -13.13 19.47 2.64
N ARG A 70 -12.32 19.28 3.70
CA ARG A 70 -10.99 19.88 3.81
C ARG A 70 -10.02 19.37 2.74
N ILE A 71 -10.05 18.08 2.44
CA ILE A 71 -9.22 17.49 1.38
C ILE A 71 -9.64 18.04 0.01
N LEU A 72 -10.94 18.09 -0.28
CA LEU A 72 -11.45 18.61 -1.54
C LEU A 72 -11.11 20.10 -1.71
N ALA A 73 -11.33 20.92 -0.68
CA ALA A 73 -10.95 22.33 -0.69
C ALA A 73 -9.45 22.55 -0.91
N ALA A 74 -8.59 21.73 -0.29
CA ALA A 74 -7.15 21.82 -0.45
C ALA A 74 -6.65 21.29 -1.81
N SER A 75 -7.34 20.32 -2.41
CA SER A 75 -6.94 19.69 -3.67
C SER A 75 -7.12 20.58 -4.90
N GLY A 76 -7.90 21.67 -4.78
CA GLY A 76 -8.30 22.50 -5.93
C GLY A 76 -9.31 21.82 -6.85
N ALA A 77 -9.83 20.64 -6.49
CA ALA A 77 -10.90 19.98 -7.22
C ALA A 77 -12.21 20.78 -7.10
N PRO A 78 -13.03 20.86 -8.17
CA PRO A 78 -14.34 21.50 -8.08
C PRO A 78 -15.23 20.76 -7.08
N LEU A 79 -16.00 21.52 -6.29
CA LEU A 79 -16.93 20.97 -5.31
C LEU A 79 -17.92 19.99 -5.97
N PRO A 80 -18.31 18.89 -5.29
CA PRO A 80 -19.27 17.93 -5.82
C PRO A 80 -20.61 18.59 -6.18
N GLN A 81 -21.22 18.15 -7.29
CA GLN A 81 -22.44 18.72 -7.90
C GLN A 81 -23.63 18.88 -6.93
N SER A 82 -23.67 18.10 -5.84
CA SER A 82 -24.70 18.21 -4.80
C SER A 82 -24.75 19.57 -4.09
N GLU A 83 -23.65 20.34 -4.12
CA GLU A 83 -23.61 21.73 -3.65
C GLU A 83 -23.86 22.76 -4.77
N GLN A 84 -23.57 22.42 -6.03
CA GLN A 84 -23.77 23.33 -7.17
C GLN A 84 -25.25 23.62 -7.44
N ILE A 85 -26.13 22.64 -7.21
CA ILE A 85 -27.58 22.80 -7.40
C ILE A 85 -28.15 23.82 -6.40
N LYS A 86 -27.60 23.91 -5.18
CA LYS A 86 -28.08 24.85 -4.14
C LYS A 86 -27.66 26.31 -4.41
N ARG A 87 -26.62 26.55 -5.20
CA ARG A 87 -26.15 27.91 -5.55
C ARG A 87 -26.77 28.49 -6.82
N SER A 88 -27.44 27.68 -7.65
CA SER A 88 -28.08 28.18 -8.89
C SER A 88 -29.52 28.67 -8.69
N VAL A 89 -30.07 28.55 -7.47
CA VAL A 89 -31.41 29.03 -7.11
C VAL A 89 -31.31 30.04 -5.97
N GLY A 90 -30.63 31.16 -6.25
CA GLY A 90 -30.50 32.33 -5.37
C GLY A 90 -30.23 33.57 -6.18
#